data_AF-A0A8H3B3I6-F1
#
_entry.id   AF-A0A8H3B3I6-F1
#
_cell.length_a   1.000
_cell.length_b   1.000
_cell.length_c   1.000
_cell.angle_alpha   90.00
_cell.angle_beta   90.00
_cell.angle_gamma   90.00
#
_symmetry.space_group_name_H-M   'P 1'
#
loop_
_entity.id
_entity.type
_entity.pdbx_description
1 polymer ?
#
loop_
_entity_poly.entity_id
_entity_poly.type
_entity_poly.pdbx_seq_one_letter_code
_entity_poly.pdbx_strand_id
1 'polypeptide(L)'
;MTLPATDTLLQAQAENYEYIVKSCLAIPKCVGITTWDTSDDYSWIPSVNPGQGAALLFDENKKPKPAYYSVADALAAATVSSSWA
;
A
#
# COMPACT_ATOMS: atom_id res chain seq x y z
N MET A 1 -3.40 10.24 -4.85
CA MET A 1 -4.60 10.94 -4.34
C MET A 1 -4.43 12.42 -4.58
N THR A 2 -5.53 13.18 -4.66
CA THR A 2 -5.47 14.64 -4.76
C THR A 2 -4.84 15.20 -3.49
N LEU A 3 -3.85 16.09 -3.66
CA LEU A 3 -3.17 16.75 -2.55
C LEU A 3 -3.92 18.03 -2.13
N PRO A 4 -3.86 18.43 -0.84
CA PRO A 4 -3.16 17.75 0.25
C PRO A 4 -3.85 16.44 0.68
N ALA A 5 -3.06 15.49 1.16
CA ALA A 5 -3.58 14.24 1.71
C ALA A 5 -4.44 14.53 2.95
N THR A 6 -5.62 13.94 3.02
CA THR A 6 -6.53 14.00 4.18
C THR A 6 -6.64 12.61 4.80
N ASP A 7 -7.06 12.54 6.07
CA ASP A 7 -7.25 11.26 6.77
C ASP A 7 -8.21 10.33 6.01
N THR A 8 -9.28 10.88 5.43
CA THR A 8 -10.22 10.11 4.60
C THR A 8 -9.54 9.53 3.35
N LEU A 9 -8.70 10.29 2.66
CA LEU A 9 -7.97 9.82 1.48
C LEU A 9 -6.90 8.77 1.85
N LEU A 10 -6.24 8.95 2.99
CA LEU A 10 -5.25 8.01 3.52
C LEU A 10 -5.90 6.68 3.95
N GLN A 11 -7.09 6.74 4.55
CA GLN A 11 -7.86 5.56 4.90
C GLN A 11 -8.35 4.81 3.65
N ALA A 12 -8.90 5.53 2.67
CA ALA A 12 -9.28 4.93 1.39
C ALA A 12 -8.07 4.28 0.67
N GLN A 13 -6.90 4.90 0.75
CA GLN A 13 -5.66 4.29 0.25
C GLN A 13 -5.33 2.98 0.99
N ALA A 14 -5.48 2.95 2.32
CA ALA A 14 -5.21 1.75 3.11
C ALA A 14 -6.12 0.59 2.70
N GLU A 15 -7.43 0.84 2.56
CA GLU A 15 -8.41 -0.14 2.09
C GLU A 15 -8.06 -0.69 0.71
N ASN A 16 -7.61 0.18 -0.21
CA ASN A 16 -7.17 -0.24 -1.54
C ASN A 16 -5.93 -1.14 -1.51
N TYR A 17 -4.93 -0.81 -0.68
CA TYR A 17 -3.75 -1.66 -0.49
C TYR A 17 -4.14 -3.02 0.13
N GLU A 18 -5.01 -3.02 1.14
CA GLU A 18 -5.53 -4.25 1.75
C GLU A 18 -6.18 -5.16 0.71
N TYR A 19 -7.04 -4.58 -0.13
CA TYR A 19 -7.75 -5.29 -1.17
C TYR A 19 -6.80 -5.98 -2.14
N ILE A 20 -5.75 -5.27 -2.59
CA ILE A 20 -4.74 -5.83 -3.50
C ILE A 20 -3.98 -6.99 -2.82
N VAL A 21 -3.57 -6.81 -1.56
CA VAL A 21 -2.86 -7.85 -0.80
C VAL A 21 -3.73 -9.10 -0.63
N LYS A 22 -4.97 -8.93 -0.16
CA LYS A 22 -5.93 -10.03 0.00
C LYS A 22 -6.22 -10.73 -1.32
N SER A 23 -6.30 -9.97 -2.42
CA SER A 23 -6.51 -10.54 -3.76
C SER A 23 -5.35 -11.43 -4.21
N CYS A 24 -4.10 -11.00 -3.97
CA CYS A 24 -2.93 -11.84 -4.25
C CYS A 24 -2.93 -13.10 -3.39
N LEU A 25 -3.18 -12.97 -2.08
CA LEU A 25 -3.24 -14.09 -1.15
C LEU A 25 -4.33 -15.12 -1.49
N ALA A 26 -5.45 -14.68 -2.09
CA ALA A 26 -6.53 -15.56 -2.53
C ALA A 26 -6.20 -16.37 -3.80
N ILE A 27 -5.12 -16.05 -4.51
CA ILE A 27 -4.74 -16.70 -5.77
C ILE A 27 -3.42 -17.48 -5.55
N PRO A 28 -3.43 -18.82 -5.55
CA PRO A 28 -2.23 -19.62 -5.30
C PRO A 28 -1.06 -19.38 -6.28
N LYS A 29 -1.35 -18.81 -7.46
CA LYS A 29 -0.34 -18.46 -8.47
C LYS A 29 0.22 -17.04 -8.31
N CYS A 30 -0.31 -16.22 -7.40
CA CYS A 30 0.25 -14.92 -7.11
C CYS A 30 1.45 -15.08 -6.18
N VAL A 31 2.65 -14.76 -6.68
CA VAL A 31 3.91 -15.02 -5.97
C VAL A 31 4.45 -13.80 -5.21
N GLY A 32 3.81 -12.62 -5.37
CA GLY A 32 4.24 -11.43 -4.67
C GLY A 32 3.63 -10.14 -5.24
N ILE A 33 3.88 -9.06 -4.53
CA ILE A 33 3.48 -7.70 -4.87
C ILE A 33 4.73 -6.82 -4.75
N THR A 34 4.87 -5.85 -5.65
CA THR A 34 5.97 -4.88 -5.61
C THR A 34 5.39 -3.47 -5.70
N THR A 35 5.75 -2.59 -4.76
CA THR A 35 5.45 -1.16 -4.85
C THR A 35 6.48 -0.47 -5.73
N TRP A 36 6.06 0.59 -6.43
CA TRP A 36 6.99 1.37 -7.25
C TRP A 36 7.59 2.50 -6.41
N ASP A 37 8.71 2.18 -5.77
CA ASP A 37 9.44 2.96 -4.74
C ASP A 37 8.91 2.77 -3.29
N THR A 38 9.59 3.41 -2.35
CA THR A 38 9.44 3.23 -0.89
C THR A 38 8.65 4.36 -0.24
N SER A 39 9.09 5.62 -0.36
CA SER A 39 8.50 6.78 0.33
C SER A 39 8.07 7.88 -0.63
N ASP A 40 7.06 8.65 -0.22
CA ASP A 40 6.35 9.59 -1.10
C ASP A 40 7.24 10.67 -1.77
N ASP A 41 8.40 10.98 -1.20
CA ASP A 41 9.38 11.93 -1.77
C ASP A 41 10.18 11.39 -2.97
N TYR A 42 10.24 10.07 -3.14
CA TYR A 42 10.83 9.44 -4.32
C TYR A 42 9.77 9.02 -5.35
N SER A 43 8.49 9.25 -5.05
CA SER A 43 7.41 8.86 -5.96
C SER A 43 7.50 9.64 -7.28
N TRP A 44 7.40 8.91 -8.39
CA TRP A 44 7.27 9.49 -9.71
C TRP A 44 5.94 10.25 -9.93
N ILE A 45 4.90 9.99 -9.12
CA ILE A 45 3.52 10.45 -9.37
C ILE A 45 3.40 11.98 -9.45
N PRO A 46 3.95 12.78 -8.52
CA PRO A 46 3.85 14.24 -8.62
C PRO A 46 4.45 14.81 -9.90
N SER A 47 5.46 14.14 -10.49
CA SER A 47 6.10 14.59 -11.74
C SER A 47 5.25 14.34 -12.98
N VAL A 48 4.48 13.25 -13.00
CA VAL A 48 3.65 12.86 -14.15
C VAL A 48 2.20 13.32 -14.02
N ASN A 49 1.72 13.59 -12.80
CA ASN A 49 0.37 14.03 -12.52
C ASN A 49 0.36 15.12 -11.44
N PRO A 50 0.60 16.40 -11.82
CA PRO A 50 0.66 17.51 -10.88
C PRO A 50 -0.61 17.63 -10.02
N GLY A 51 -0.43 17.89 -8.73
CA GLY A 51 -1.53 17.93 -7.76
C GLY A 51 -1.97 16.56 -7.23
N GLN A 52 -1.38 15.47 -7.72
CA GLN A 52 -1.52 14.13 -7.16
C GLN A 52 -0.25 13.69 -6.44
N GLY A 53 -0.40 12.87 -5.41
CA GLY A 53 0.74 12.29 -4.69
C GLY A 53 0.30 11.36 -3.56
N ALA A 54 1.14 11.30 -2.53
CA ALA A 54 0.95 10.50 -1.32
C ALA A 54 0.57 9.04 -1.61
N ALA A 55 1.21 8.40 -2.59
CA ALA A 55 0.77 7.13 -3.16
C ALA A 55 1.39 5.88 -2.52
N LEU A 56 2.48 6.05 -1.77
CA LEU A 56 3.29 4.95 -1.24
C LEU A 56 2.93 4.64 0.22
N LEU A 57 3.56 3.58 0.74
CA LEU A 57 3.33 3.08 2.10
C LEU A 57 3.92 4.01 3.18
N PHE A 58 4.93 4.78 2.81
CA PHE A 58 5.62 5.73 3.69
C PHE A 58 5.46 7.16 3.17
N ASP A 59 5.29 8.10 4.09
CA ASP A 59 5.22 9.53 3.76
C ASP A 59 6.60 10.09 3.35
N GLU A 60 6.64 11.38 3.01
CA GLU A 60 7.87 12.10 2.63
C GLU A 60 8.94 12.13 3.74
N ASN A 61 8.56 11.87 4.99
CA ASN A 61 9.43 11.79 6.17
C ASN A 61 9.74 10.34 6.58
N LYS A 62 9.38 9.37 5.72
CA LYS A 62 9.64 7.93 5.86
C LYS A 62 8.91 7.35 7.06
N LYS A 63 7.80 7.98 7.45
CA LYS A 63 6.90 7.47 8.48
C LYS A 63 5.85 6.58 7.82
N PRO A 64 5.55 5.43 8.42
CA PRO A 64 4.53 4.52 7.90
C PRO A 64 3.16 5.21 7.93
N LYS A 65 2.42 5.08 6.83
CA LYS A 65 1.04 5.58 6.68
C LYS A 65 0.04 4.46 7.02
N PRO A 66 -1.27 4.75 7.15
CA PRO A 66 -2.30 3.72 7.35
C PRO A 66 -2.20 2.54 6.35
N ALA A 67 -1.80 2.83 5.10
CA ALA A 67 -1.57 1.80 4.09
C ALA A 67 -0.48 0.78 4.46
N TYR A 68 0.61 1.20 5.09
CA TYR A 68 1.65 0.29 5.58
C TYR A 68 1.08 -0.73 6.58
N TYR A 69 0.34 -0.23 7.57
CA TYR A 69 -0.24 -1.07 8.61
C TYR A 69 -1.28 -2.05 8.05
N SER A 70 -2.14 -1.58 7.15
CA SER A 70 -3.13 -2.44 6.49
C SER A 70 -2.49 -3.58 5.67
N VAL A 71 -1.40 -3.31 4.94
CA VAL A 71 -0.61 -4.36 4.26
C VAL A 71 -0.03 -5.36 5.26
N ALA A 72 0.58 -4.86 6.35
CA ALA A 72 1.19 -5.71 7.36
C ALA A 72 0.17 -6.62 8.05
N ASP A 73 -0.99 -6.07 8.42
CA ASP A 73 -2.08 -6.81 9.07
C ASP A 73 -2.66 -7.88 8.15
N ALA A 74 -2.87 -7.56 6.86
CA ALA A 74 -3.37 -8.51 5.87
C ALA A 74 -2.39 -9.68 5.65
N LEU A 75 -1.08 -9.40 5.59
CA LEU A 75 -0.05 -10.44 5.46
C LEU A 75 0.06 -11.29 6.74
N ALA A 76 0.03 -10.67 7.92
CA ALA A 76 0.08 -11.37 9.19
C ALA A 76 -1.11 -12.33 9.35
N ALA A 77 -2.33 -11.89 8.99
CA ALA A 77 -3.52 -12.74 9.01
C ALA A 77 -3.41 -13.96 8.07
N ALA A 78 -2.69 -13.83 6.95
CA ALA A 78 -2.50 -14.91 5.98
C ALA A 78 -1.48 -15.96 6.39
N THR A 79 -0.49 -15.61 7.23
CA THR A 79 0.47 -16.62 7.75
C THR A 79 -0.21 -17.70 8.60
N VAL A 80 -1.46 -17.48 9.04
CA VAL A 80 -2.28 -18.49 9.73
C VAL A 80 -2.88 -19.53 8.77
N SER A 81 -2.88 -19.29 7.45
CA SER A 81 -3.49 -20.18 6.44
C SER A 81 -2.50 -20.93 5.55
N SER A 82 -1.19 -20.74 5.71
CA SER A 82 -0.20 -21.36 4.84
C SER A 82 0.20 -22.77 5.32
N SER A 83 -0.55 -23.77 4.89
CA SER A 83 -0.10 -25.17 4.84
C SER A 83 0.88 -25.34 3.68
N TRP A 84 2.12 -24.89 3.86
CA TRP A 84 3.24 -25.35 3.02
C TRP A 84 3.70 -26.70 3.59
N ALA A 85 2.96 -27.75 3.24
CA ALA A 85 3.40 -29.14 3.29
C ALA A 85 3.75 -29.60 1.87
#